data_AF-A0A645B927-F1
#
_entry.id   AF-A0A645B927-F1
#
_cell.length_a   1.000
_cell.length_b   1.000
_cell.length_c   1.000
_cell.angle_alpha   90.00
_cell.angle_beta   90.00
_cell.angle_gamma   90.00
#
_symmetry.space_group_name_H-M   'P 1'
#
loop_
_entity.id
_entity.type
_entity.pdbx_description
1 polymer ?
#
loop_
_entity_poly.entity_id
_entity_poly.type
_entity_poly.pdbx_seq_one_letter_code
_entity_poly.pdbx_strand_id
1 'polypeptide(L)'
;MGDDFSGADTATYISENYALESALWFWISEKAKSTSVGSLNDYVETYGSGKGVFLITQYYVNGWPSGNNTNTNLVYIRNGGSFDESSGRLNVNGESYRLPRNWDNRSASYDKAINVWGK
;
A
#
# COMPACT_ATOMS: atom_id res chain seq x y z
N MET A 1 -5.41 -1.99 27.82
CA MET A 1 -4.98 -2.97 26.81
C MET A 1 -3.56 -2.56 26.44
N GLY A 2 -2.57 -3.20 27.05
CA GLY A 2 -1.16 -3.02 26.70
C GLY A 2 -0.75 -4.25 25.93
N ASP A 3 -0.21 -4.05 24.73
CA ASP A 3 0.43 -5.12 24.00
C ASP A 3 1.87 -5.31 24.52
N ASP A 4 2.41 -6.53 24.40
CA ASP A 4 3.80 -6.85 24.77
C ASP A 4 4.76 -6.34 23.69
N PHE A 5 4.76 -5.03 23.48
CA PHE A 5 5.66 -4.39 22.53
C PHE A 5 7.02 -4.10 23.19
N SER A 6 8.03 -4.90 22.84
CA SER A 6 9.37 -4.83 23.43
C SER A 6 10.25 -3.70 22.88
N GLY A 7 9.81 -2.95 21.86
CA GLY A 7 10.61 -1.90 21.23
C GLY A 7 11.70 -2.39 20.27
N ALA A 8 12.02 -3.69 20.25
CA ALA A 8 13.15 -4.23 19.48
C ALA A 8 12.93 -4.21 17.97
N ASP A 9 11.68 -4.36 17.51
CA ASP A 9 11.30 -4.27 16.11
C ASP A 9 10.03 -3.44 15.94
N THR A 10 10.11 -2.17 16.30
CA THR A 10 9.03 -1.18 16.22
C THR A 10 8.44 -1.08 14.83
N ALA A 11 9.28 -1.15 13.81
CA ALA A 11 8.84 -1.01 12.43
C ALA A 11 7.98 -2.22 12.01
N THR A 12 8.44 -3.44 12.27
CA THR A 12 7.65 -4.65 12.00
C THR A 12 6.38 -4.67 12.83
N TYR A 13 6.46 -4.35 14.13
CA TYR A 13 5.32 -4.35 15.03
C TYR A 13 4.22 -3.37 14.58
N ILE A 14 4.59 -2.13 14.25
CA ILE A 14 3.66 -1.12 13.72
C ILE A 14 3.10 -1.58 12.36
N SER A 15 3.93 -2.16 11.47
CA SER A 15 3.46 -2.70 10.18
C SER A 15 2.42 -3.81 10.30
N GLU A 16 2.51 -4.59 11.38
CA GLU A 16 1.67 -5.74 11.67
C GLU A 16 0.37 -5.37 12.37
N ASN A 17 0.41 -4.39 13.26
CA ASN A 17 -0.70 -4.07 14.17
C ASN A 17 -1.42 -2.75 13.84
N TYR A 18 -0.71 -1.80 13.22
CA TYR A 18 -1.19 -0.43 12.99
C TYR A 18 -0.96 -0.04 11.52
N ALA A 19 -1.75 -0.63 10.63
CA ALA A 19 -1.46 -0.63 9.20
C ALA A 19 -1.44 0.77 8.56
N LEU A 20 -2.31 1.70 9.01
CA LEU A 20 -2.31 3.09 8.56
C LEU A 20 -1.13 3.87 9.13
N GLU A 21 -0.86 3.70 10.41
CA GLU A 21 0.25 4.31 11.14
C GLU A 21 1.58 3.81 10.61
N SER A 22 1.65 2.58 10.11
CA SER A 22 2.84 2.03 9.44
C SER A 22 3.06 2.67 8.07
N ALA A 23 1.99 2.91 7.32
CA ALA A 23 2.07 3.63 6.06
C ALA A 23 2.51 5.08 6.33
N LEU A 24 1.90 5.75 7.30
CA LEU A 24 2.26 7.10 7.72
C LEU A 24 3.72 7.17 8.21
N TRP A 25 4.15 6.20 9.03
CA TRP A 25 5.52 6.10 9.55
C TRP A 25 6.54 5.90 8.42
N PHE A 26 6.24 5.05 7.45
CA PHE A 26 7.08 4.91 6.25
C PHE A 26 7.13 6.22 5.47
N TRP A 27 6.01 6.93 5.30
CA TRP A 27 5.94 8.18 4.55
C TRP A 27 6.75 9.32 5.17
N ILE A 28 6.82 9.39 6.51
CA ILE A 28 7.65 10.38 7.21
C ILE A 28 9.13 9.98 7.32
N SER A 29 9.48 8.73 7.00
CA SER A 29 10.84 8.22 7.11
C SER A 29 11.78 8.80 6.04
N GLU A 30 13.04 9.05 6.41
CA GLU A 30 14.08 9.55 5.49
C GLU A 30 14.28 8.64 4.27
N LYS A 31 14.04 7.32 4.43
CA LYS A 31 14.17 6.35 3.34
C LYS A 31 13.13 6.56 2.25
N ALA A 32 11.88 6.87 2.61
CA ALA A 32 10.83 7.21 1.64
C ALA A 32 11.09 8.56 0.95
N LYS A 33 11.81 9.47 1.61
CA LYS A 33 12.28 10.74 1.00
C LYS A 33 13.44 10.54 0.00
N SER A 34 14.19 9.44 0.13
CA SER A 34 15.40 9.16 -0.68
C SER A 34 15.18 8.32 -1.95
N THR A 35 13.98 7.79 -2.18
CA THR A 35 13.70 7.00 -3.40
C THR A 35 13.57 7.92 -4.62
N SER A 36 14.05 7.45 -5.79
CA SER A 36 14.27 8.25 -7.02
C SER A 36 13.02 8.71 -7.79
N VAL A 37 11.83 8.50 -7.21
CA VAL A 37 10.63 9.29 -7.50
C VAL A 37 10.45 10.09 -6.23
N GLY A 38 10.63 11.42 -6.30
CA GLY A 38 10.45 12.30 -5.14
C GLY A 38 9.18 11.89 -4.41
N SER A 39 9.32 11.51 -3.14
CA SER A 39 8.35 10.98 -2.17
C SER A 39 7.08 10.22 -2.65
N LEU A 40 6.49 9.39 -1.77
CA LEU A 40 5.14 8.83 -2.08
C LEU A 40 4.08 9.94 -2.22
N ASN A 41 4.30 11.14 -1.67
CA ASN A 41 3.40 12.28 -1.88
C ASN A 41 3.49 12.79 -3.31
N ASP A 42 4.67 12.95 -3.90
CA ASP A 42 4.78 13.43 -5.28
C ASP A 42 4.21 12.36 -6.24
N TYR A 43 4.29 11.08 -5.88
CA TYR A 43 3.59 10.00 -6.60
C TYR A 43 2.07 10.17 -6.57
N VAL A 44 1.49 10.43 -5.39
CA VAL A 44 0.04 10.68 -5.23
C VAL A 44 -0.38 12.00 -5.89
N GLU A 45 0.47 13.04 -5.83
CA GLU A 45 0.23 14.33 -6.51
C GLU A 45 0.21 14.17 -8.03
N THR A 46 1.12 13.34 -8.56
CA THR A 46 1.22 13.08 -10.00
C THR A 46 0.07 12.21 -10.52
N TYR A 47 -0.33 11.18 -9.76
CA TYR A 47 -1.24 10.13 -10.24
C TYR A 47 -2.61 10.11 -9.56
N GLY A 48 -2.87 11.00 -8.61
CA GLY A 48 -4.11 11.10 -7.85
C GLY A 48 -4.19 10.12 -6.66
N SER A 49 -5.34 10.11 -5.98
CA SER A 49 -5.58 9.37 -4.73
C SER A 49 -6.50 8.13 -4.89
N GLY A 50 -6.63 7.61 -6.12
CA GLY A 50 -7.49 6.47 -6.42
C GLY A 50 -7.01 5.15 -5.79
N LYS A 51 -7.91 4.17 -5.68
CA LYS A 51 -7.64 2.88 -5.03
C LYS A 51 -6.41 2.16 -5.62
N GLY A 52 -6.21 2.25 -6.93
CA GLY A 52 -5.03 1.69 -7.61
C GLY A 52 -3.72 2.35 -7.18
N VAL A 53 -3.70 3.68 -7.00
CA VAL A 53 -2.53 4.39 -6.46
C VAL A 53 -2.30 3.98 -5.01
N PHE A 54 -3.36 3.93 -4.19
CA PHE A 54 -3.26 3.47 -2.81
C PHE A 54 -2.63 2.06 -2.72
N LEU A 55 -3.12 1.10 -3.50
CA LEU A 55 -2.56 -0.26 -3.58
C LEU A 55 -1.06 -0.26 -3.90
N ILE A 56 -0.63 0.52 -4.90
CA ILE A 56 0.79 0.62 -5.29
C ILE A 56 1.64 1.20 -4.16
N THR A 57 1.16 2.23 -3.47
CA THR A 57 1.88 2.78 -2.30
C THR A 57 2.05 1.74 -1.20
N GLN A 58 1.06 0.86 -0.98
CA GLN A 58 1.17 -0.20 0.01
C GLN A 58 2.22 -1.25 -0.36
N TYR A 59 2.45 -1.52 -1.65
CA TYR A 59 3.55 -2.38 -2.11
C TYR A 59 4.92 -1.74 -1.93
N TYR A 60 5.06 -0.43 -2.13
CA TYR A 60 6.32 0.27 -1.84
C TYR A 60 6.71 0.20 -0.35
N VAL A 61 5.72 0.24 0.54
CA VAL A 61 5.93 0.19 1.99
C VAL A 61 6.22 -1.25 2.48
N ASN A 62 5.50 -2.25 1.96
CA ASN A 62 5.46 -3.59 2.54
C ASN A 62 6.11 -4.69 1.67
N GLY A 63 6.86 -4.29 0.63
CA GLY A 63 7.57 -5.19 -0.25
C GLY A 63 6.84 -5.41 -1.59
N TRP A 64 7.63 -5.37 -2.66
CA TRP A 64 7.14 -5.51 -4.03
C TRP A 64 6.74 -6.96 -4.32
N PRO A 65 5.62 -7.23 -5.03
CA PRO A 65 5.31 -8.58 -5.45
C PRO A 65 6.36 -9.07 -6.45
N SER A 66 6.78 -10.33 -6.33
CA SER A 66 7.60 -10.97 -7.35
C SER A 66 6.73 -11.38 -8.55
N GLY A 67 7.17 -11.05 -9.75
CA GLY A 67 6.49 -11.42 -10.99
C GLY A 67 7.04 -10.63 -12.18
N ASN A 68 7.07 -11.28 -13.35
CA ASN A 68 7.67 -10.69 -14.55
C ASN A 68 6.87 -9.48 -15.08
N ASN A 69 5.54 -9.48 -14.92
CA ASN A 69 4.66 -8.41 -15.39
C ASN A 69 4.12 -7.52 -14.26
N THR A 70 4.64 -7.65 -13.04
CA THR A 70 4.11 -6.93 -11.87
C THR A 70 4.09 -5.41 -12.09
N ASN A 71 5.17 -4.83 -12.61
CA ASN A 71 5.21 -3.39 -12.84
C ASN A 71 4.19 -2.93 -13.90
N THR A 72 4.10 -3.67 -15.02
CA THR A 72 3.14 -3.40 -16.09
C THR A 72 1.69 -3.47 -15.58
N ASN A 73 1.37 -4.50 -14.79
CA ASN A 73 0.04 -4.69 -14.24
C ASN A 73 -0.33 -3.66 -13.17
N LEU A 74 0.63 -3.21 -12.36
CA LEU A 74 0.41 -2.10 -11.41
C LEU A 74 0.19 -0.78 -12.15
N VAL A 75 0.94 -0.49 -13.22
CA VAL A 75 0.69 0.68 -14.07
C VAL A 75 -0.70 0.62 -14.71
N TYR A 76 -1.13 -0.55 -15.17
CA TYR A 76 -2.49 -0.74 -15.69
C TYR A 76 -3.57 -0.41 -14.65
N ILE A 77 -3.43 -0.91 -13.42
CA ILE A 77 -4.33 -0.63 -12.30
C ILE A 77 -4.36 0.86 -11.96
N ARG A 78 -3.20 1.51 -11.88
CA ARG A 78 -3.09 2.96 -11.63
C ARG A 78 -3.89 3.77 -12.64
N ASN A 79 -3.88 3.36 -13.90
CA ASN A 79 -4.56 4.05 -14.99
C ASN A 79 -6.06 3.71 -15.08
N GLY A 80 -6.65 3.10 -14.04
CA GLY A 80 -8.07 2.76 -13.99
C GLY A 80 -8.41 1.37 -14.52
N GLY A 81 -7.41 0.52 -14.74
CA GLY A 81 -7.61 -0.88 -15.12
C GLY A 81 -8.36 -1.67 -14.07
N SER A 82 -9.12 -2.68 -14.50
CA SER A 82 -9.87 -3.55 -13.59
C SER A 82 -8.97 -4.59 -12.94
N PHE A 83 -9.21 -4.87 -11.67
CA PHE A 83 -8.51 -5.88 -10.88
C PHE A 83 -9.44 -6.46 -9.82
N ASP A 84 -9.04 -7.59 -9.25
CA ASP A 84 -9.74 -8.26 -8.18
C ASP A 84 -8.77 -8.54 -7.01
N GLU A 85 -9.29 -8.43 -5.78
CA GLU A 85 -8.52 -8.57 -4.53
C GLU A 85 -8.97 -9.80 -3.73
N SER A 86 -9.37 -10.88 -4.40
CA SER A 86 -9.93 -12.06 -3.72
C SER A 86 -8.87 -12.98 -3.11
N SER A 87 -9.25 -13.63 -2.00
CA SER A 87 -8.46 -14.69 -1.35
C SER A 87 -7.02 -14.28 -0.98
N GLY A 88 -6.80 -13.02 -0.59
CA GLY A 88 -5.46 -12.52 -0.24
C GLY A 88 -4.54 -12.30 -1.44
N ARG A 89 -5.09 -12.26 -2.65
CA ARG A 89 -4.34 -12.12 -3.90
C ARG A 89 -4.86 -10.97 -4.76
N LEU A 90 -3.94 -10.31 -5.45
CA LEU A 90 -4.23 -9.32 -6.48
C LEU A 90 -4.28 -10.04 -7.82
N ASN A 91 -5.47 -10.11 -8.43
CA ASN A 91 -5.69 -10.73 -9.73
C ASN A 91 -5.88 -9.65 -10.79
N VAL A 92 -5.05 -9.67 -11.82
CA VAL A 92 -5.05 -8.67 -12.89
C VAL A 92 -4.44 -9.27 -14.16
N ASN A 93 -5.10 -9.05 -15.31
CA ASN A 93 -4.66 -9.56 -16.61
C ASN A 93 -4.29 -11.06 -16.62
N GLY A 94 -5.02 -11.89 -15.86
CA GLY A 94 -4.76 -13.33 -15.76
C GLY A 94 -3.57 -13.72 -14.88
N GLU A 95 -2.85 -12.74 -14.31
CA GLU A 95 -1.82 -12.98 -13.32
C GLU A 95 -2.36 -12.77 -11.90
N SER A 96 -1.71 -13.42 -10.95
CA SER A 96 -2.12 -13.40 -9.56
C SER A 96 -0.91 -13.18 -8.66
N TYR A 97 -0.93 -12.11 -7.87
CA TYR A 97 0.13 -11.73 -6.96
C TYR A 97 -0.34 -11.81 -5.51
N ARG A 98 0.60 -11.88 -4.56
CA ARG A 98 0.26 -11.72 -3.15
C ARG A 98 -0.18 -10.27 -2.90
N LEU A 99 -1.26 -10.05 -2.15
CA LEU A 99 -1.62 -8.72 -1.68
C LEU A 99 -0.61 -8.19 -0.65
N PRO A 100 -0.54 -6.86 -0.44
CA PRO A 100 0.25 -6.30 0.64
C PRO A 100 -0.15 -6.92 1.99
N ARG A 101 0.79 -6.96 2.92
CA ARG A 101 0.52 -7.48 4.27
C ARG A 101 -0.62 -6.69 4.93
N ASN A 102 -1.55 -7.41 5.55
CA ASN A 102 -2.74 -6.84 6.21
C ASN A 102 -3.62 -6.00 5.28
N TRP A 103 -3.73 -6.40 4.00
CA TRP A 103 -4.51 -5.67 3.00
C TRP A 103 -5.95 -5.40 3.42
N ASP A 104 -6.65 -6.37 4.01
CA ASP A 104 -8.07 -6.20 4.38
C ASP A 104 -8.28 -5.02 5.34
N ASN A 105 -7.42 -4.90 6.37
CA ASN A 105 -7.47 -3.78 7.31
C ASN A 105 -7.14 -2.44 6.62
N ARG A 106 -6.18 -2.45 5.68
CA ARG A 106 -5.74 -1.28 4.91
C ARG A 106 -6.81 -0.80 3.95
N SER A 107 -7.41 -1.73 3.21
CA SER A 107 -8.49 -1.50 2.25
C SER A 107 -9.74 -0.99 2.95
N ALA A 108 -10.14 -1.62 4.07
CA ALA A 108 -11.27 -1.15 4.88
C ALA A 108 -11.02 0.26 5.45
N SER A 109 -9.77 0.57 5.81
CA SER A 109 -9.40 1.91 6.29
C SER A 109 -9.41 2.95 5.17
N TYR A 110 -8.96 2.60 3.97
CA TYR A 110 -9.08 3.42 2.77
C TYR A 110 -10.55 3.71 2.44
N ASP A 111 -11.41 2.69 2.44
CA ASP A 111 -12.84 2.86 2.16
C ASP A 111 -13.51 3.78 3.18
N LYS A 112 -13.16 3.67 4.46
CA LYS A 112 -13.62 4.62 5.51
C LYS A 112 -13.15 6.04 5.21
N ALA A 113 -11.87 6.22 4.89
CA ALA A 113 -11.28 7.52 4.60
C ALA A 113 -11.93 8.19 3.38
N ILE A 114 -12.14 7.45 2.29
CA ILE A 114 -12.83 7.94 1.09
C ILE A 114 -14.29 8.30 1.40
N ASN A 115 -14.99 7.52 2.22
CA ASN A 115 -16.37 7.85 2.61
C ASN A 115 -16.47 9.17 3.40
N VAL A 116 -15.44 9.53 4.18
CA VAL A 116 -15.43 10.76 5.00
C VAL A 116 -14.87 11.95 4.23
N TRP A 117 -13.78 11.77 3.47
CA TRP A 117 -12.98 12.83 2.87
C TRP A 117 -12.91 12.81 1.34
N GLY A 118 -13.47 11.80 0.67
CA GLY A 118 -13.44 11.66 -0.79
C GLY A 118 -14.39 12.58 -1.55
N LYS A 119 -14.67 13.78 -1.01
CA LYS A 119 -15.50 14.82 -1.62
C LYS A 119 -14.66 16.01 -2.06
#